data_AF-A0A956KTD5-F1
#
_entry.id   AF-A0A956KTD5-F1
#
_cell.length_a   1.000
_cell.length_b   1.000
_cell.length_c   1.000
_cell.angle_alpha   90.00
_cell.angle_beta   90.00
_cell.angle_gamma   90.00
#
_symmetry.space_group_name_H-M   'P 1'
#
loop_
_entity.id
_entity.type
_entity.pdbx_description
1 polymer ?
#
loop_
_entity_poly.entity_id
_entity_poly.type
_entity_poly.pdbx_seq_one_letter_code
_entity_poly.pdbx_strand_id
1 'polypeptide(L)'
;MMAREIGVPQIAPANRPELFGIDVVDQPYAGSAMIEYSYGLPPEPIENVPITEGFDPHSALQDNPTAALAIEQFLRTGVVETFCDGVCDPE
;
A
#
# COMPACT_ATOMS: atom_id res chain seq x y z
N MET A 1 12.44 -4.28 -3.71
CA MET A 1 11.99 -2.89 -3.51
C MET A 1 12.26 -2.09 -4.76
N MET A 2 11.25 -1.88 -5.60
CA MET A 2 11.39 -1.05 -6.80
C MET A 2 10.98 0.41 -6.54
N ALA A 3 9.98 0.66 -5.67
CA ALA A 3 9.45 2.00 -5.41
C ALA A 3 10.53 3.03 -5.02
N ARG A 4 11.37 2.70 -4.03
CA ARG A 4 12.50 3.55 -3.63
C ARG A 4 13.46 3.86 -4.78
N GLU A 5 13.82 2.85 -5.56
CA GLU A 5 14.80 2.98 -6.65
C GLU A 5 14.28 3.89 -7.78
N ILE A 6 12.98 3.81 -8.08
CA ILE A 6 12.34 4.63 -9.12
C ILE A 6 11.77 5.95 -8.59
N GLY A 7 12.02 6.29 -7.32
CA GLY A 7 11.56 7.54 -6.70
C GLY A 7 10.05 7.66 -6.53
N VAL A 8 9.33 6.55 -6.39
CA VAL A 8 7.88 6.55 -6.13
C VAL A 8 7.63 6.74 -4.62
N PRO A 9 6.92 7.81 -4.20
CA PRO A 9 6.60 8.05 -2.80
C PRO A 9 5.46 7.15 -2.32
N GLN A 10 5.24 7.10 -1.01
CA GLN A 10 4.03 6.58 -0.40
C GLN A 10 2.94 7.65 -0.35
N ILE A 11 1.69 7.24 -0.47
CA ILE A 11 0.55 8.11 -0.26
C ILE A 11 0.18 8.19 1.23
N ALA A 12 -0.13 9.38 1.74
CA ALA A 12 -0.66 9.57 3.09
C ALA A 12 -2.18 9.33 3.14
N PRO A 13 -2.74 8.82 4.25
CA PRO A 13 -2.03 8.36 5.44
C PRO A 13 -1.37 6.99 5.17
N ALA A 14 -0.08 6.87 5.49
CA ALA A 14 0.71 5.66 5.22
C ALA A 14 0.73 4.73 6.44
N ASN A 15 0.64 3.41 6.22
CA ASN A 15 0.75 2.39 7.28
C ASN A 15 2.12 2.49 7.97
N ARG A 16 3.20 2.67 7.18
CA ARG A 16 4.56 2.88 7.71
C ARG A 16 5.17 4.16 7.12
N PRO A 17 5.03 5.32 7.81
CA PRO A 17 5.53 6.60 7.31
C PRO A 17 7.06 6.66 7.13
N GLU A 18 7.81 5.85 7.88
CA GLU A 18 9.29 5.82 7.85
C GLU A 18 9.83 4.59 7.10
N LEU A 19 9.09 4.07 6.11
CA LEU A 19 9.45 2.86 5.38
C LEU A 19 10.72 3.03 4.54
N PHE A 20 11.86 2.60 5.10
CA PHE A 20 13.15 2.50 4.41
C PHE A 20 13.58 3.77 3.65
N GLY A 21 13.17 4.95 4.12
CA GLY A 21 13.47 6.24 3.50
C GLY A 21 12.68 6.54 2.22
N ILE A 22 11.50 5.94 2.04
CA ILE A 22 10.55 6.34 1.00
C ILE A 22 9.77 7.54 1.51
N ASP A 23 9.78 8.64 0.74
CA ASP A 23 9.04 9.85 1.08
C ASP A 23 7.52 9.59 1.13
N VAL A 24 6.82 10.36 1.96
CA VAL A 24 5.35 10.34 2.04
C VAL A 24 4.81 11.64 1.47
N VAL A 25 3.79 11.55 0.62
CA VAL A 25 3.09 12.69 0.03
C VAL A 25 1.60 12.66 0.36
N ASP A 26 0.98 13.83 0.50
CA ASP A 26 -0.45 13.93 0.76
C ASP A 26 -1.28 13.46 -0.46
N GLN A 27 -2.39 12.81 -0.18
CA GLN A 27 -3.42 12.56 -1.19
C GLN A 27 -4.37 13.75 -1.36
N PRO A 28 -4.99 13.92 -2.54
CA PRO A 28 -4.74 13.18 -3.78
C PRO A 28 -3.41 13.59 -4.46
N TYR A 29 -2.73 12.63 -5.08
CA TYR A 29 -1.42 12.85 -5.72
C TYR A 29 -1.44 12.53 -7.22
N ALA A 30 -1.10 13.50 -8.06
CA ALA A 30 -0.99 13.28 -9.51
C ALA A 30 0.35 12.61 -9.86
N GLY A 31 0.28 11.45 -10.51
CA GLY A 31 1.45 10.62 -10.85
C GLY A 31 1.46 9.30 -10.09
N SER A 32 2.61 8.63 -10.07
CA SER A 32 2.77 7.33 -9.42
C SER A 32 3.04 7.49 -7.92
N ALA A 33 2.28 6.80 -7.08
CA ALA A 33 2.51 6.66 -5.65
C ALA A 33 2.24 5.20 -5.21
N MET A 34 2.81 4.80 -4.07
CA MET A 34 2.63 3.48 -3.46
C MET A 34 1.59 3.56 -2.34
N ILE A 35 0.71 2.55 -2.28
CA ILE A 35 -0.25 2.35 -1.20
C ILE A 35 0.11 1.05 -0.48
N GLU A 36 0.30 1.09 0.84
CA GLU A 36 0.43 -0.11 1.67
C GLU A 36 -0.95 -0.53 2.19
N TYR A 37 -1.23 -1.84 2.14
CA TYR A 37 -2.41 -2.45 2.76
C TYR A 37 -1.92 -3.41 3.84
N SER A 38 -2.55 -3.35 5.01
CA SER A 38 -2.30 -4.24 6.14
C SER A 38 -3.48 -5.17 6.34
N TYR A 39 -3.16 -6.42 6.70
CA TYR A 39 -4.14 -7.48 6.94
C TYR A 39 -4.05 -8.02 8.38
N GLY A 40 -3.44 -7.26 9.30
CA GLY A 40 -3.27 -7.66 10.70
C GLY A 40 -2.37 -8.90 10.90
N LEU A 41 -1.45 -9.14 9.97
CA LEU A 41 -0.51 -10.27 10.03
C LEU A 41 0.58 -10.03 11.08
N PRO A 42 1.20 -11.11 11.62
CA PRO A 42 2.35 -10.96 12.50
C PRO A 42 3.54 -10.31 11.77
N PRO A 43 4.54 -9.81 12.51
CA PRO A 43 5.72 -9.16 11.93
C PRO A 43 6.43 -10.03 10.88
N GLU A 44 7.03 -9.38 9.89
CA GLU A 44 7.75 -10.10 8.83
C GLU A 44 8.91 -10.94 9.41
N PRO A 45 9.11 -12.18 8.93
CA PRO A 45 10.23 -13.01 9.36
C PRO A 45 11.58 -12.33 9.09
N ILE A 46 12.48 -12.38 10.07
CA ILE A 46 13.85 -11.87 9.92
C ILE A 46 14.72 -12.85 9.11
N GLU A 47 14.38 -14.13 9.16
CA GLU A 47 15.03 -15.16 8.35
C GLU A 47 14.44 -15.20 6.93
N ASN A 48 15.24 -15.66 5.96
CA ASN A 48 14.81 -15.80 4.57
C ASN A 48 13.92 -17.03 4.36
N VAL A 49 12.78 -17.04 5.04
CA VAL A 49 11.75 -18.09 4.97
C VAL A 49 10.38 -17.43 4.78
N PRO A 50 9.46 -18.06 4.04
CA PRO A 50 8.09 -17.57 3.94
C PRO A 50 7.41 -17.57 5.32
N ILE A 51 6.57 -16.56 5.57
CA ILE A 51 5.65 -16.58 6.71
C ILE A 51 4.58 -17.67 6.47
N THR A 52 4.28 -18.45 7.51
CA THR A 52 3.23 -19.49 7.47
C THR A 52 2.15 -19.27 8.53
N GLU A 53 2.33 -18.27 9.39
CA GLU A 53 1.37 -17.88 10.42
C GLU A 53 0.43 -16.80 9.90
N GLY A 54 -0.85 -16.89 10.28
CA GLY A 54 -1.86 -15.92 9.91
C GLY A 54 -2.56 -16.24 8.60
N PHE A 55 -3.23 -15.22 8.06
CA PHE A 55 -3.95 -15.28 6.79
C PHE A 55 -2.96 -15.12 5.63
N ASP A 56 -3.26 -15.77 4.49
CA ASP A 56 -2.48 -15.60 3.25
C ASP A 56 -3.09 -14.45 2.42
N PRO A 57 -2.46 -13.27 2.36
CA PRO A 57 -3.03 -12.09 1.70
C PRO A 57 -2.73 -12.04 0.20
N HIS A 58 -2.08 -13.04 -0.41
CA HIS A 58 -1.59 -12.92 -1.80
C HIS A 58 -2.69 -12.56 -2.81
N SER A 59 -3.94 -12.95 -2.56
CA SER A 59 -5.09 -12.61 -3.40
C SER A 59 -6.01 -11.54 -2.79
N ALA A 60 -5.75 -11.08 -1.56
CA ALA A 60 -6.69 -10.25 -0.82
C ALA A 60 -6.91 -8.86 -1.46
N LEU A 61 -5.88 -8.27 -2.06
CA LEU A 61 -6.00 -6.99 -2.78
C LEU A 61 -6.93 -7.08 -3.99
N GLN A 62 -7.03 -8.24 -4.63
CA GLN A 62 -7.89 -8.41 -5.80
C GLN A 62 -9.38 -8.31 -5.42
N ASP A 63 -9.73 -8.79 -4.22
CA ASP A 63 -11.10 -8.82 -3.72
C ASP A 63 -11.44 -7.60 -2.85
N ASN A 64 -10.47 -6.74 -2.56
CA ASN A 64 -10.68 -5.53 -1.76
C ASN A 64 -11.31 -4.40 -2.63
N PRO A 65 -12.51 -3.89 -2.25
CA PRO A 65 -13.20 -2.88 -3.04
C PRO A 65 -12.53 -1.50 -3.01
N THR A 66 -11.84 -1.11 -1.94
CA THR A 66 -11.15 0.18 -1.83
C THR A 66 -9.91 0.20 -2.75
N ALA A 67 -9.21 -0.93 -2.86
CA ALA A 67 -8.12 -1.13 -3.81
C ALA A 67 -8.61 -1.07 -5.27
N ALA A 68 -9.75 -1.68 -5.58
CA ALA A 68 -10.34 -1.61 -6.92
C ALA A 68 -10.68 -0.16 -7.32
N LEU A 69 -11.23 0.64 -6.40
CA LEU A 69 -11.53 2.06 -6.62
C LEU A 69 -10.25 2.89 -6.83
N ALA A 70 -9.19 2.64 -6.06
CA ALA A 70 -7.90 3.31 -6.22
C ALA A 70 -7.29 3.05 -7.62
N ILE A 71 -7.37 1.80 -8.08
CA ILE A 71 -6.93 1.43 -9.44
C ILE A 71 -7.78 2.13 -10.50
N GLU A 72 -9.11 2.12 -10.35
CA GLU A 72 -10.01 2.81 -11.29
C GLU A 72 -9.68 4.30 -11.38
N GLN A 73 -9.52 4.97 -10.23
CA GLN A 73 -9.21 6.39 -10.16
C GLN A 73 -7.91 6.71 -10.90
N PHE A 74 -6.83 5.96 -10.63
CA PHE A 74 -5.55 6.16 -11.29
C PHE A 74 -5.65 5.93 -12.81
N LEU A 75 -6.31 4.85 -13.24
CA LEU A 75 -6.44 4.54 -14.68
C LEU A 75 -7.25 5.59 -15.44
N ARG A 76 -8.21 6.25 -14.79
CA ARG A 76 -9.04 7.29 -15.41
C ARG A 76 -8.41 8.68 -15.38
N THR A 77 -7.66 9.00 -14.33
CA THR A 77 -7.26 10.38 -14.03
C THR A 77 -5.76 10.59 -13.93
N GLY A 78 -4.98 9.52 -13.75
CA GLY A 78 -3.56 9.60 -13.41
C GLY A 78 -3.29 10.07 -11.98
N VAL A 79 -4.29 10.06 -11.10
CA VAL A 79 -4.21 10.47 -9.70
C VAL A 79 -4.30 9.25 -8.78
N VAL A 80 -3.43 9.18 -7.78
CA VAL A 80 -3.50 8.20 -6.70
C VAL A 80 -4.14 8.85 -5.46
N GLU A 81 -5.15 8.18 -4.93
CA GLU A 81 -5.76 8.46 -3.62
C GLU A 81 -6.24 7.13 -3.02
N THR A 82 -6.40 7.08 -1.70
CA THR A 82 -6.93 5.91 -0.99
C THR A 82 -8.42 6.08 -0.73
N PHE A 83 -9.14 4.97 -0.65
CA PHE A 83 -10.57 4.94 -0.32
C PHE A 83 -10.83 4.20 1.01
N CYS A 84 -9.77 3.98 1.79
CA CYS A 84 -9.79 3.38 3.13
C CYS A 84 -10.27 4.42 4.16
N ASP A 85 -10.80 3.96 5.30
CA ASP A 85 -11.11 4.87 6.43
C ASP A 85 -9.84 5.15 7.25
N GLY A 86 -9.11 6.18 6.82
CA GLY A 86 -7.79 6.51 7.37
C GLY A 86 -6.68 5.69 6.69
N VAL A 87 -5.82 5.07 7.48
CA VAL A 87 -4.80 4.14 6.97
C VAL A 87 -5.48 2.87 6.47
N CYS A 88 -4.92 2.22 5.45
CA CYS A 88 -5.45 0.95 4.96
C CYS A 88 -5.00 -0.20 5.89
N ASP A 89 -5.51 -0.19 7.13
CA ASP A 89 -5.18 -1.11 8.22
C ASP A 89 -6.29 -1.26 9.29
N PRO A 90 -6.85 -2.47 9.50
CA PRO A 90 -6.86 -3.61 8.58
C PRO A 90 -7.94 -3.42 7.51
N GLU A 91 -7.62 -3.79 6.27
CA GLU A 91 -8.51 -3.73 5.10
C GLU A 91 -8.75 -5.10 4.46
#